data_AF-X1HI73-F1
#
_entry.id   AF-X1HI73-F1
#
_cell.length_a   1.000
_cell.length_b   1.000
_cell.length_c   1.000
_cell.angle_alpha   90.00
_cell.angle_beta   90.00
_cell.angle_gamma   90.00
#
_symmetry.space_group_name_H-M   'P 1'
#
loop_
_entity.id
_entity.type
_entity.pdbx_description
1 polymer ?
#
loop_
_entity_poly.entity_id
_entity_poly.type
_entity_poly.pdbx_seq_one_letter_code
_entity_poly.pdbx_strand_id
1 'polypeptide(L)'
;FNKIDELVKGDLIYLETIKGKVLTYAVTELEVVDPRDVYILEGSDKKELVLTSCYPEYSAAERIILIAELVNAIKTYDILTNKILYAHSNLGR
;
A
#
# COMPACT_ATOMS: atom_id res chain seq x y z
N PHE A 1 2.63 -10.74 6.22
CA PHE A 1 3.06 -9.34 6.35
C PHE A 1 3.19 -9.04 7.82
N ASN A 2 4.35 -9.31 8.42
CA ASN A 2 4.57 -9.31 9.88
C ASN A 2 5.00 -7.94 10.45
N LYS A 3 4.99 -6.89 9.63
CA LYS A 3 5.34 -5.50 10.01
C LYS A 3 4.34 -4.49 9.44
N ILE A 4 3.15 -4.96 9.06
CA ILE A 4 2.12 -4.10 8.45
C ILE A 4 1.54 -3.11 9.47
N ASP A 5 1.61 -3.48 10.76
CA ASP A 5 1.28 -2.69 11.94
C ASP A 5 2.28 -1.56 12.23
N GLU A 6 3.47 -1.59 11.61
CA GLU A 6 4.45 -0.49 11.72
C GLU A 6 4.14 0.68 10.77
N LEU A 7 3.24 0.47 9.80
CA LEU A 7 2.91 1.48 8.79
C LEU A 7 1.92 2.51 9.32
N VAL A 8 2.10 3.76 8.91
CA VAL A 8 1.23 4.89 9.29
C VAL A 8 0.73 5.64 8.06
N LYS A 9 -0.33 6.43 8.26
CA LYS A 9 -0.91 7.28 7.21
C LYS A 9 0.17 8.16 6.57
N GLY A 10 0.26 8.11 5.24
CA GLY A 10 1.24 8.84 4.44
C GLY A 10 2.45 8.02 4.01
N ASP A 11 2.69 6.85 4.61
CA ASP A 11 3.75 5.95 4.17
C ASP A 11 3.52 5.49 2.72
N LEU A 12 4.61 5.23 1.99
CA LEU A 12 4.56 4.82 0.60
C LEU A 12 4.77 3.32 0.45
N ILE A 13 3.92 2.69 -0.35
CA ILE A 13 4.01 1.29 -0.77
C ILE A 13 4.33 1.25 -2.25
N TYR A 14 5.40 0.53 -2.61
CA TYR A 14 5.82 0.32 -3.99
C TYR A 14 5.47 -1.11 -4.42
N LEU A 15 4.61 -1.23 -5.43
CA LEU A 15 4.22 -2.50 -6.02
C LEU A 15 4.81 -2.59 -7.43
N GLU A 16 5.75 -3.52 -7.60
CA GLU A 16 6.29 -3.85 -8.92
C GLU A 16 5.53 -5.03 -9.53
N THR A 17 4.98 -4.82 -10.71
CA THR A 17 4.33 -5.89 -11.48
C THR A 17 5.37 -6.69 -12.25
N ILE A 18 5.05 -7.94 -12.60
CA ILE A 18 5.90 -8.83 -13.42
C ILE A 18 6.31 -8.19 -14.76
N LYS A 19 5.51 -7.24 -15.28
CA LYS A 19 5.79 -6.49 -16.53
C LYS A 19 6.66 -5.24 -16.31
N GLY A 20 7.25 -5.06 -15.14
CA GLY A 20 8.09 -3.91 -14.81
C GLY A 20 7.31 -2.59 -14.66
N LYS A 21 6.00 -2.62 -14.36
CA LYS A 21 5.28 -1.40 -13.95
C LYS A 21 5.44 -1.21 -12.45
N VAL A 22 5.81 0.00 -12.03
CA VAL A 22 5.85 0.39 -10.62
C VAL A 22 4.61 1.22 -10.30
N LEU A 23 3.87 0.76 -9.30
CA LEU A 23 2.73 1.47 -8.72
C LEU A 23 3.12 1.97 -7.33
N THR A 24 2.93 3.25 -7.08
CA THR A 24 3.14 3.84 -5.75
C THR A 24 1.78 4.13 -5.13
N TYR A 25 1.56 3.58 -3.95
CA TYR A 25 0.39 3.81 -3.12
C TYR A 25 0.79 4.58 -1.86
N ALA A 26 -0.09 5.45 -1.37
CA ALA A 26 0.08 6.13 -0.08
C ALA A 26 -0.94 5.57 0.92
N VAL A 27 -0.47 5.18 2.11
CA VAL A 27 -1.33 4.66 3.18
C VAL A 27 -2.34 5.73 3.59
N THR A 28 -3.62 5.38 3.56
CA THR A 28 -4.72 6.26 3.96
C THR A 28 -5.30 5.87 5.31
N GLU A 29 -5.30 4.57 5.62
CA GLU A 29 -5.94 4.00 6.80
C GLU A 29 -5.29 2.68 7.24
N LEU A 30 -5.31 2.43 8.54
CA LEU A 30 -4.91 1.19 9.19
C LEU A 30 -5.89 0.89 10.32
N GLU A 31 -6.49 -0.28 10.30
CA GLU A 31 -7.52 -0.70 11.27
C GLU A 31 -7.31 -2.16 11.71
N VAL A 32 -7.78 -2.47 12.92
CA VAL A 32 -7.89 -3.85 13.42
C VAL A 32 -9.37 -4.20 13.49
N VAL A 33 -9.76 -5.31 12.87
CA VAL A 33 -11.16 -5.70 12.65
C VAL A 33 -11.42 -7.14 13.09
N ASP A 34 -12.69 -7.48 13.32
CA ASP A 34 -13.11 -8.86 13.51
C ASP A 34 -12.92 -9.62 12.19
N PRO A 35 -12.45 -10.88 12.19
CA PRO A 35 -12.24 -11.65 10.97
C PRO A 35 -13.51 -11.89 10.14
N ARG A 36 -14.71 -11.62 10.69
CA ARG A 36 -16.00 -11.73 10.01
C ARG A 36 -16.45 -10.42 9.35
N ASP A 37 -15.73 -9.32 9.57
CA ASP A 37 -16.06 -8.03 8.96
C ASP A 37 -15.69 -8.05 7.47
N VAL A 38 -16.70 -8.05 6.60
CA VAL A 38 -16.54 -8.16 5.13
C VAL A 38 -16.68 -6.84 4.38
N TYR A 39 -16.97 -5.74 5.07
CA TYR A 39 -17.18 -4.43 4.43
C TYR A 39 -15.95 -3.96 3.65
N ILE A 40 -14.75 -4.41 4.03
CA ILE A 40 -13.48 -4.12 3.33
C ILE A 40 -13.46 -4.65 1.89
N LEU A 41 -14.32 -5.62 1.58
CA LEU A 41 -14.48 -6.17 0.23
C LEU A 41 -15.46 -5.36 -0.63
N GLU A 42 -16.20 -4.42 -0.04
CA GLU A 42 -17.01 -3.45 -0.76
C GLU A 42 -16.05 -2.44 -1.40
N GLY A 43 -15.68 -2.71 -2.66
CA GLY A 43 -14.75 -1.86 -3.39
C GLY A 43 -15.23 -0.42 -3.48
N SER A 44 -14.29 0.53 -3.52
CA SER A 44 -14.57 1.95 -3.70
C SER A 44 -14.39 2.40 -5.15
N ASP A 45 -14.80 3.63 -5.46
CA ASP A 45 -14.54 4.29 -6.76
C ASP A 45 -13.06 4.64 -6.97
N LYS A 46 -12.22 4.42 -5.94
CA LYS A 46 -10.80 4.76 -5.94
C LYS A 46 -9.94 3.57 -6.33
N LYS A 47 -8.71 3.88 -6.77
CA LYS A 47 -7.69 2.86 -7.05
C LYS A 47 -6.96 2.52 -5.76
N GLU A 48 -7.51 1.59 -5.01
CA GLU A 48 -7.00 1.21 -3.70
C GLU A 48 -6.16 -0.07 -3.74
N LEU A 49 -5.24 -0.17 -2.79
CA LEU A 49 -4.53 -1.35 -2.38
C LEU A 49 -4.99 -1.68 -0.95
N VAL A 50 -5.56 -2.86 -0.78
CA VAL A 50 -5.92 -3.39 0.53
C VAL A 50 -4.93 -4.51 0.87
N LEU A 51 -4.25 -4.38 2.00
CA LEU A 51 -3.39 -5.41 2.56
C LEU A 51 -4.01 -5.92 3.86
N THR A 52 -4.05 -7.23 4.05
CA THR A 52 -4.61 -7.86 5.26
C THR A 52 -3.63 -8.87 5.84
N SER A 53 -3.55 -8.91 7.16
CA SER A 53 -2.83 -9.95 7.90
C SER A 53 -3.58 -10.34 9.17
N CYS A 54 -3.26 -11.50 9.73
CA CYS A 54 -3.82 -11.88 11.02
C CYS A 54 -3.20 -11.05 12.15
N TYR A 55 -3.97 -10.81 13.21
CA TYR A 55 -3.54 -10.03 14.36
C TYR A 55 -4.09 -10.60 15.68
N PRO A 56 -3.33 -10.55 16.79
CA PRO A 56 -1.87 -10.34 16.88
C PRO A 56 -1.06 -11.38 16.09
N GLU A 57 0.26 -11.21 15.98
CA GLU A 57 1.10 -12.16 15.22
C GLU A 57 0.86 -13.62 15.68
N TYR A 58 0.69 -14.53 14.71
CA TYR A 58 0.33 -15.94 14.91
C TYR A 58 -1.05 -16.22 15.55
N SER A 59 -1.86 -15.19 15.78
CA SER A 59 -3.26 -15.32 16.15
C SER A 59 -4.16 -15.33 14.92
N ALA A 60 -5.41 -15.74 15.08
CA ALA A 60 -6.49 -15.54 14.12
C ALA A 60 -7.70 -14.84 14.76
N ALA A 61 -7.47 -14.20 15.92
CA ALA A 61 -8.51 -13.52 16.68
C ALA A 61 -9.05 -12.31 15.92
N GLU A 62 -8.16 -11.55 15.29
CA GLU A 62 -8.45 -10.33 14.56
C GLU A 62 -7.68 -10.30 13.24
N ARG A 63 -8.01 -9.33 12.40
CA ARG A 63 -7.20 -8.99 11.23
C ARG A 63 -6.78 -7.54 11.32
N ILE A 64 -5.57 -7.26 10.86
CA ILE A 64 -5.15 -5.91 10.55
C ILE A 64 -5.38 -5.66 9.07
N ILE A 65 -5.97 -4.51 8.75
CA ILE A 65 -6.30 -4.07 7.41
C ILE A 65 -5.62 -2.74 7.18
N LEU A 66 -4.86 -2.66 6.09
CA LEU A 66 -4.27 -1.43 5.61
C LEU A 66 -4.91 -1.08 4.28
N ILE A 67 -5.35 0.17 4.16
CA ILE A 67 -5.85 0.75 2.90
C ILE A 67 -4.86 1.81 2.43
N ALA A 68 -4.54 1.76 1.14
CA ALA A 68 -3.68 2.73 0.50
C ALA A 68 -4.23 3.12 -0.87
N GLU A 69 -4.09 4.39 -1.26
CA GLU A 69 -4.57 4.91 -2.55
C GLU A 69 -3.41 5.06 -3.54
N LEU A 70 -3.65 4.74 -4.81
CA LEU A 70 -2.67 4.89 -5.89
C LEU A 70 -2.37 6.37 -6.13
N VAL A 71 -1.11 6.77 -5.90
CA VAL A 71 -0.62 8.14 -6.15
C VAL A 71 0.25 8.24 -7.40
N ASN A 72 0.84 7.14 -7.86
CA ASN A 72 1.66 7.14 -9.09
C ASN A 72 1.66 5.77 -9.79
N ALA A 73 1.71 5.78 -11.13
CA ALA A 73 1.75 4.58 -11.95
C ALA A 73 2.71 4.78 -13.14
N ILE A 74 4.00 4.47 -12.92
CA ILE A 74 5.06 4.63 -13.93
C ILE A 74 5.33 3.27 -14.60
N LYS A 75 5.44 3.24 -15.93
CA LYS A 75 6.00 2.06 -16.62
C LYS A 75 7.53 2.18 -16.66
N THR A 76 8.27 1.10 -16.42
CA THR A 76 9.74 1.15 -16.51
C THR A 76 10.23 1.64 -17.87
N TYR A 77 9.53 1.33 -18.97
CA TYR A 77 9.87 1.87 -20.29
C TYR A 77 9.65 3.40 -20.42
N ASP A 78 8.74 3.99 -19.64
CA ASP A 78 8.54 5.45 -19.61
C ASP A 78 9.75 6.14 -18.93
N ILE A 79 10.37 5.47 -17.93
CA ILE A 79 11.61 5.95 -17.28
C ILE A 79 12.79 5.94 -18.26
N LEU A 80 12.89 4.91 -19.10
CA LEU A 80 13.97 4.75 -20.07
C LEU A 80 13.84 5.67 -21.29
N THR A 81 12.63 6.16 -21.61
CA THR A 81 12.37 6.97 -22.80
C THR A 81 12.17 8.46 -22.53
N ASN A 82 11.94 8.87 -21.28
CA ASN A 82 11.93 10.29 -20.90
C ASN A 82 12.17 10.47 -19.40
N LYS A 83 13.36 10.94 -19.03
CA LYS A 83 13.64 11.95 -17.98
C LYS A 83 12.55 12.13 -16.89
N ILE A 84 12.21 11.10 -16.12
CA ILE A 84 11.53 11.30 -14.83
C ILE A 84 12.63 11.36 -13.78
N LEU A 85 13.00 12.60 -13.46
CA LEU A 85 13.87 12.98 -12.35
C LEU A 85 13.37 12.29 -11.09
N TYR A 86 14.22 11.45 -10.51
CA TYR A 86 14.11 10.94 -9.15
C TYR A 86 13.63 12.05 -8.21
N ALA A 87 12.39 11.94 -7.72
CA ALA A 87 11.96 12.70 -6.55
C ALA A 87 12.58 12.03 -5.32
N HIS A 88 13.87 12.29 -5.10
CA HIS A 88 14.50 12.03 -3.81
C HIS A 88 14.10 13.17 -2.87
N SER A 89 13.17 12.93 -1.95
CA SER A 89 12.92 13.86 -0.87
C SER A 89 14.07 13.76 0.15
N ASN A 90 15.04 14.67 0.03
CA ASN A 90 15.89 15.04 1.15
C ASN A 90 15.02 15.70 2.23
N LEU A 91 14.89 15.06 3.38
CA LEU A 91 14.58 15.66 4.69
C LEU A 91 15.16 14.64 5.69
N GLY A 92 16.35 14.79 6.26
CA GLY A 92 17.01 16.03 6.61
C GLY A 92 16.50 16.56 7.95
N ARG A 93 16.46 15.72 8.99
CA ARG A 93 16.98 16.03 10.33
C ARG A 93 17.09 14.77 11.19
#